data_AF-A0A3N9N9A3-F1
#
_entry.id   AF-A0A3N9N9A3-F1
#
_cell.length_a   1.000
_cell.length_b   1.000
_cell.length_c   1.000
_cell.angle_alpha   90.00
_cell.angle_beta   90.00
_cell.angle_gamma   90.00
#
_symmetry.space_group_name_H-M   'P 1'
#
loop_
_entity.id
_entity.type
_entity.pdbx_description
1 polymer ?
#
loop_
_entity_poly.entity_id
_entity_poly.type
_entity_poly.pdbx_seq_one_letter_code
_entity_poly.pdbx_strand_id
1 'polypeptide(L)'
;MNVLKSCSIVLFCVSCLPAQDLLVQNVAFRQENETVFITYDLQGKANKKYPISLILSSASNPSFSHVPQAVSGDIDKVRPGTDKEIVWQFTKDFPDGLQGEDFVFTLTAEYKKSLWPYYLLGGGAALLGGVAYLASQTGDDAEETTGSIVINIP
;
A
#
# COMPACT_ATOMS: atom_id res chain seq x y z
N MET A 1 5.42 66.03 -13.67
CA MET A 1 4.48 65.12 -14.37
C MET A 1 5.10 63.74 -14.35
N ASN A 2 4.70 62.91 -13.41
CA ASN A 2 5.30 61.59 -13.17
C ASN A 2 4.38 60.53 -13.80
N VAL A 3 4.85 59.86 -14.84
CA VAL A 3 4.21 58.65 -15.38
C VAL A 3 5.09 57.46 -15.03
N LEU A 4 4.85 56.90 -13.85
CA LEU A 4 5.38 55.58 -13.52
C LEU A 4 4.54 54.55 -14.27
N LYS A 5 5.14 53.92 -15.28
CA LYS A 5 4.55 52.81 -16.04
C LYS A 5 4.39 51.60 -15.11
N SER A 6 3.14 51.22 -14.92
CA SER A 6 2.73 50.02 -14.19
C SER A 6 3.28 48.77 -14.89
N CYS A 7 4.23 48.09 -14.25
CA CYS A 7 4.70 46.77 -14.65
C CYS A 7 3.84 45.74 -13.91
N SER A 8 2.79 45.22 -14.57
CA SER A 8 1.99 44.12 -14.03
C SER A 8 2.82 42.84 -14.03
N ILE A 9 3.37 42.48 -12.87
CA ILE A 9 3.97 41.17 -12.62
C ILE A 9 2.83 40.17 -12.46
N VAL A 10 2.62 39.36 -13.49
CA VAL A 10 1.75 38.18 -13.43
C VAL A 10 2.45 37.16 -12.52
N LEU A 11 2.02 37.10 -11.27
CA LEU A 11 2.46 36.10 -10.30
C LEU A 11 1.87 34.74 -10.74
N PHE A 12 2.65 33.97 -11.50
CA PHE A 12 2.36 32.57 -11.78
C PHE A 12 2.50 31.82 -10.44
N CYS A 13 1.40 31.71 -9.69
CA CYS A 13 1.31 30.81 -8.54
C CYS A 13 1.59 29.40 -9.07
N VAL A 14 2.84 28.99 -8.98
CA VAL A 14 3.23 27.57 -8.99
C VAL A 14 2.56 26.99 -7.75
N SER A 15 1.30 26.59 -7.91
CA SER A 15 0.60 25.77 -6.94
C SER A 15 1.35 24.44 -6.94
N CYS A 16 2.31 24.34 -6.02
CA CYS A 16 2.88 23.08 -5.58
C CYS A 16 1.70 22.25 -5.08
N LEU A 17 1.24 21.31 -5.90
CA LEU A 17 0.30 20.30 -5.45
C LEU A 17 1.01 19.56 -4.31
N PRO A 18 0.49 19.54 -3.08
CA PRO A 18 1.02 18.64 -2.07
C PRO A 18 1.10 17.24 -2.69
N ALA A 19 2.31 16.69 -2.74
CA ALA A 19 2.46 15.26 -2.94
C ALA A 19 1.67 14.61 -1.81
N GLN A 20 0.55 13.97 -2.17
CA GLN A 20 -0.23 13.21 -1.21
C GLN A 20 0.58 11.97 -0.92
N ASP A 21 1.25 11.98 0.23
CA ASP A 21 2.00 10.83 0.74
C ASP A 21 1.04 9.64 0.88
N LEU A 22 1.50 8.48 0.43
CA LEU A 22 0.83 7.22 0.68
C LEU A 22 0.92 6.89 2.17
N LEU A 23 -0.22 6.79 2.84
CA LEU A 23 -0.27 6.48 4.27
C LEU A 23 -1.43 5.55 4.58
N VAL A 24 -1.16 4.51 5.38
CA VAL A 24 -2.17 3.66 6.00
C VAL A 24 -2.27 4.05 7.47
N GLN A 25 -3.47 4.39 7.94
CA GLN A 25 -3.69 4.87 9.31
C GLN A 25 -5.03 4.39 9.85
N ASN A 26 -5.29 4.67 11.14
CA ASN A 26 -6.55 4.33 11.81
C ASN A 26 -6.93 2.85 11.64
N VAL A 27 -5.91 1.97 11.62
CA VAL A 27 -6.14 0.53 11.52
C VAL A 27 -6.80 0.08 12.80
N ALA A 28 -7.95 -0.58 12.67
CA ALA A 28 -8.68 -1.20 13.75
C ALA A 28 -9.20 -2.56 13.27
N PHE A 29 -9.62 -3.39 14.20
CA PHE A 29 -10.23 -4.67 13.86
C PHE A 29 -11.38 -4.96 14.81
N ARG A 30 -12.31 -5.79 14.34
CA ARG A 30 -13.33 -6.45 15.16
C ARG A 30 -13.42 -7.89 14.72
N GLN A 31 -13.66 -8.78 15.68
CA GLN A 31 -13.94 -10.17 15.39
C GLN A 31 -15.42 -10.45 15.65
N GLU A 32 -16.06 -11.11 14.70
CA GLU A 32 -17.41 -11.62 14.85
C GLU A 32 -17.41 -13.08 14.41
N ASN A 33 -17.62 -13.99 15.37
CA ASN A 33 -17.56 -15.43 15.15
C ASN A 33 -16.20 -15.85 14.52
N GLU A 34 -16.28 -16.42 13.31
CA GLU A 34 -15.16 -16.95 12.52
C GLU A 34 -14.58 -15.93 11.52
N THR A 35 -14.98 -14.66 11.64
CA THR A 35 -14.59 -13.60 10.71
C THR A 35 -13.93 -12.45 11.46
N VAL A 36 -12.80 -11.99 10.94
CA VAL A 36 -12.13 -10.77 11.36
C VAL A 36 -12.40 -9.70 10.32
N PHE A 37 -12.92 -8.56 10.77
CA PHE A 37 -13.10 -7.37 9.96
C PHE A 37 -12.02 -6.37 10.36
N ILE A 38 -11.25 -5.91 9.39
CA ILE A 38 -10.14 -4.99 9.58
C ILE A 38 -10.51 -3.70 8.86
N THR A 39 -10.60 -2.60 9.61
CA THR A 39 -10.93 -1.28 9.07
C THR A 39 -9.70 -0.39 9.08
N TYR A 40 -9.52 0.42 8.04
CA TYR A 40 -8.39 1.34 7.95
C TYR A 40 -8.70 2.54 7.06
N ASP A 41 -7.92 3.59 7.21
CA ASP A 41 -7.91 4.74 6.30
C ASP A 41 -6.69 4.67 5.39
N LEU A 42 -6.90 4.96 4.11
CA LEU A 42 -5.85 5.02 3.10
C LEU A 42 -5.73 6.43 2.55
N GLN A 43 -4.61 7.09 2.80
CA GLN A 43 -4.23 8.32 2.11
C GLN A 43 -3.33 8.00 0.92
N GLY A 44 -3.41 8.84 -0.11
CA GLY A 44 -2.63 8.70 -1.33
C GLY A 44 -3.31 9.42 -2.47
N LYS A 45 -2.72 9.36 -3.66
CA LYS A 45 -3.19 10.07 -4.85
C LYS A 45 -4.55 9.53 -5.28
N ALA A 46 -5.59 10.37 -5.25
CA ALA A 46 -6.98 9.98 -5.53
C ALA A 46 -7.23 9.29 -6.90
N ASN A 47 -6.37 9.54 -7.89
CA ASN A 47 -6.46 8.91 -9.21
C ASN A 47 -5.67 7.60 -9.32
N LYS A 48 -5.08 7.11 -8.23
CA LYS A 48 -4.34 5.86 -8.15
C LYS A 48 -5.13 4.80 -7.39
N LYS A 49 -4.70 3.55 -7.59
CA LYS A 49 -5.19 2.39 -6.86
C LYS A 49 -3.99 1.68 -6.28
N TYR A 50 -4.14 1.20 -5.06
CA TYR A 50 -3.09 0.61 -4.24
C TYR A 50 -3.54 -0.80 -3.83
N PRO A 51 -2.79 -1.85 -4.19
CA PRO A 51 -2.90 -3.13 -3.50
C PRO A 51 -2.45 -3.00 -2.04
N ILE A 52 -3.14 -3.73 -1.18
CA ILE A 52 -2.90 -3.83 0.26
C ILE A 52 -2.48 -5.27 0.54
N SER A 53 -1.29 -5.42 1.11
CA SER A 53 -0.79 -6.70 1.61
C SER A 53 -1.15 -6.80 3.10
N LEU A 54 -1.86 -7.87 3.47
CA LEU A 54 -2.13 -8.19 4.87
C LEU A 54 -1.16 -9.29 5.32
N ILE A 55 -0.45 -9.05 6.42
CA ILE A 55 0.42 -10.03 7.06
C ILE A 55 0.00 -10.18 8.51
N LEU A 56 -0.15 -11.42 8.94
CA LEU A 56 -0.33 -11.80 10.33
C LEU A 56 1.01 -12.27 10.89
N SER A 57 1.44 -11.67 11.99
CA SER A 57 2.64 -12.08 12.73
C SER A 57 2.31 -12.26 14.22
N SER A 58 3.24 -12.77 15.01
CA SER A 58 3.09 -12.89 16.46
C SER A 58 4.25 -12.19 17.16
N ALA A 59 3.96 -11.33 18.13
CA ALA A 59 4.97 -10.68 18.95
C ALA A 59 5.66 -11.68 19.89
N SER A 60 4.93 -12.70 20.33
CA SER A 60 5.45 -13.77 21.20
C SER A 60 6.23 -14.83 20.41
N ASN A 61 5.93 -15.02 19.12
CA ASN A 61 6.67 -15.90 18.22
C ASN A 61 7.13 -15.17 16.94
N PRO A 62 8.33 -14.56 16.92
CA PRO A 62 8.85 -13.83 15.78
C PRO A 62 9.06 -14.67 14.50
N SER A 63 9.10 -16.00 14.62
CA SER A 63 9.20 -16.90 13.46
C SER A 63 7.84 -17.17 12.81
N PHE A 64 6.75 -16.82 13.49
CA PHE A 64 5.40 -16.95 12.94
C PHE A 64 5.08 -15.75 12.05
N SER A 65 4.90 -16.03 10.76
CA SER A 65 4.41 -15.09 9.77
C SER A 65 3.50 -15.84 8.81
N HIS A 66 2.29 -15.33 8.62
CA HIS A 66 1.27 -15.91 7.76
C HIS A 66 0.66 -14.82 6.88
N VAL A 67 0.41 -15.15 5.61
CA VAL A 67 -0.31 -14.28 4.68
C VAL A 67 -1.73 -14.82 4.56
N PRO A 68 -2.74 -14.13 5.13
CA PRO A 68 -4.13 -14.51 5.01
C PRO A 68 -4.58 -14.76 3.57
N GLN A 69 -5.21 -15.90 3.30
CA GLN A 69 -5.64 -16.30 1.95
C GLN A 69 -7.14 -16.07 1.74
N ALA A 70 -7.96 -16.37 2.75
CA ALA A 70 -9.41 -16.17 2.71
C ALA A 70 -9.83 -14.72 3.00
N VAL A 71 -9.21 -13.76 2.30
CA VAL A 71 -9.43 -12.32 2.44
C VAL A 71 -10.27 -11.76 1.30
N SER A 72 -11.09 -10.76 1.60
CA SER A 72 -11.94 -10.06 0.62
C SER A 72 -12.17 -8.61 1.04
N GLY A 73 -12.77 -7.81 0.15
CA GLY A 73 -13.05 -6.39 0.40
C GLY A 73 -12.00 -5.47 -0.24
N ASP A 74 -11.61 -4.44 0.50
CA ASP A 74 -10.63 -3.45 0.07
C ASP A 74 -9.20 -3.99 0.19
N ILE A 75 -8.78 -4.85 -0.76
CA ILE A 75 -7.43 -5.44 -0.77
C ILE A 75 -6.63 -5.25 -2.07
N ASP A 76 -7.17 -5.55 -3.25
CA ASP A 76 -6.34 -5.61 -4.47
C ASP A 76 -6.11 -4.26 -5.17
N LYS A 77 -7.17 -3.46 -5.30
CA LYS A 77 -7.20 -2.25 -6.14
C LYS A 77 -7.94 -1.14 -5.43
N VAL A 78 -7.42 -0.77 -4.26
CA VAL A 78 -8.08 0.14 -3.33
C VAL A 78 -7.82 1.59 -3.71
N ARG A 79 -8.86 2.42 -3.75
CA ARG A 79 -8.71 3.87 -3.89
C ARG A 79 -8.52 4.50 -2.50
N PRO A 80 -7.71 5.56 -2.39
CA PRO A 80 -7.64 6.36 -1.16
C PRO A 80 -9.02 6.78 -0.65
N GLY A 81 -9.18 6.80 0.66
CA GLY A 81 -10.40 7.17 1.37
C GLY A 81 -10.44 6.57 2.78
N THR A 82 -11.46 6.94 3.55
CA THR A 82 -11.67 6.46 4.92
C THR A 82 -12.48 5.17 4.96
N ASP A 83 -12.48 4.50 6.11
CA ASP A 83 -13.38 3.37 6.43
C ASP A 83 -13.29 2.22 5.40
N LYS A 84 -12.09 1.94 4.90
CA LYS A 84 -11.83 0.78 4.05
C LYS A 84 -11.92 -0.48 4.89
N GLU A 85 -12.46 -1.55 4.34
CA GLU A 85 -12.70 -2.79 5.08
C GLU A 85 -12.13 -4.02 4.37
N ILE A 86 -11.31 -4.77 5.10
CA ILE A 86 -10.87 -6.11 4.73
C ILE A 86 -11.62 -7.12 5.60
N VAL A 87 -12.20 -8.12 4.97
CA VAL A 87 -12.92 -9.21 5.63
C VAL A 87 -12.10 -10.49 5.48
N TRP A 88 -11.66 -11.05 6.60
CA TRP A 88 -10.87 -12.28 6.66
C TRP A 88 -11.63 -13.39 7.38
N GLN A 89 -11.85 -14.52 6.68
CA GLN A 89 -12.43 -15.72 7.27
C GLN A 89 -11.31 -16.62 7.79
N PHE A 90 -10.86 -16.38 9.02
CA PHE A 90 -9.65 -17.02 9.54
C PHE A 90 -9.78 -18.54 9.65
N THR A 91 -10.97 -19.09 9.83
CA THR A 91 -11.20 -20.55 9.91
C THR A 91 -10.94 -21.29 8.60
N LYS A 92 -10.92 -20.58 7.45
CA LYS A 92 -10.51 -21.18 6.18
C LYS A 92 -9.00 -21.37 6.08
N ASP A 93 -8.24 -20.50 6.74
CA ASP A 93 -6.78 -20.58 6.79
C ASP A 93 -6.33 -21.46 7.97
N PHE A 94 -7.07 -21.40 9.08
CA PHE A 94 -6.82 -22.13 10.33
C PHE A 94 -8.09 -22.89 10.76
N PRO A 95 -8.38 -24.06 10.17
CA PRO A 95 -9.60 -24.83 10.47
C PRO A 95 -9.74 -25.26 11.93
N ASP A 96 -8.60 -25.46 12.61
CA ASP A 96 -8.54 -25.83 14.04
C ASP A 96 -8.53 -24.61 14.98
N GLY A 97 -8.79 -23.42 14.43
CA GLY A 97 -8.68 -22.15 15.14
C GLY A 97 -7.27 -21.57 15.14
N LEU A 98 -7.19 -20.28 15.48
CA LEU A 98 -5.92 -19.57 15.56
C LEU A 98 -5.27 -19.84 16.92
N GLN A 99 -4.17 -20.58 16.95
CA GLN A 99 -3.48 -20.97 18.18
C GLN A 99 -2.35 -20.00 18.49
N GLY A 100 -2.43 -19.28 19.61
CA GLY A 100 -1.39 -18.35 20.06
C GLY A 100 -1.96 -17.08 20.67
N GLU A 101 -1.07 -16.19 21.10
CA GLU A 101 -1.39 -14.90 21.69
C GLU A 101 -0.50 -13.81 21.07
N ASP A 102 -0.87 -12.53 21.27
CA ASP A 102 -0.14 -11.36 20.79
C ASP A 102 0.08 -11.34 19.27
N PHE A 103 -0.97 -11.62 18.52
CA PHE A 103 -0.93 -11.49 17.07
C PHE A 103 -0.73 -10.02 16.67
N VAL A 104 -0.24 -9.77 15.46
CA VAL A 104 -0.06 -8.41 14.93
C VAL A 104 -0.46 -8.43 13.46
N PHE A 105 -1.43 -7.59 13.10
CA PHE A 105 -1.77 -7.34 11.71
C PHE A 105 -0.91 -6.19 11.18
N THR A 106 -0.23 -6.45 10.08
CA THR A 106 0.52 -5.46 9.32
C THR A 106 -0.14 -5.30 7.96
N LEU A 107 -0.59 -4.08 7.68
CA LEU A 107 -1.15 -3.68 6.39
C LEU A 107 -0.11 -2.83 5.67
N THR A 108 0.32 -3.31 4.51
CA THR A 108 1.26 -2.57 3.65
C THR A 108 0.54 -2.16 2.38
N ALA A 109 0.50 -0.85 2.10
CA ALA A 109 0.03 -0.37 0.81
C ALA A 109 1.22 -0.19 -0.12
N GLU A 110 1.19 -0.87 -1.27
CA GLU A 110 2.25 -0.79 -2.27
C GLU A 110 1.74 -0.11 -3.53
N TYR A 111 2.47 0.88 -4.05
CA TYR A 111 2.24 1.37 -5.41
C TYR A 111 3.35 0.91 -6.35
N LYS A 112 3.11 -0.19 -7.07
CA LYS A 112 3.96 -0.58 -8.20
C LYS A 112 3.44 0.10 -9.48
N LYS A 113 4.22 1.01 -10.06
CA LYS A 113 4.01 1.42 -11.46
C LYS A 113 4.15 0.15 -12.31
N SER A 114 3.04 -0.38 -12.82
CA SER A 114 3.09 -1.46 -13.81
C SER A 114 3.68 -0.90 -15.11
N LEU A 115 4.96 -1.17 -15.37
CA LEU A 115 5.71 -0.70 -16.54
C LEU A 115 5.57 -1.63 -17.77
N TRP A 116 4.43 -2.30 -17.91
CA TRP A 116 4.22 -3.26 -19.00
C TRP A 116 4.36 -2.72 -20.45
N PRO A 117 4.18 -1.42 -20.79
CA PRO A 117 4.40 -0.98 -22.17
C PRO A 117 5.84 -0.55 -22.51
N TYR A 118 6.74 -0.33 -21.53
CA TYR A 118 8.08 0.20 -21.83
C TYR A 118 9.06 -0.86 -22.35
N TYR A 119 8.84 -2.14 -22.02
CA TYR A 119 9.66 -3.23 -22.54
C TYR A 119 9.50 -3.47 -24.04
N LEU A 120 8.42 -2.99 -24.67
CA LEU A 120 8.20 -3.17 -26.12
C LEU A 120 8.82 -2.05 -26.98
N LEU A 121 9.17 -0.90 -26.38
CA LEU A 121 9.61 0.30 -27.11
C LEU A 121 11.08 0.65 -26.88
N GLY A 122 11.79 -0.07 -26.01
CA GLY A 122 13.17 0.23 -25.63
C GLY A 122 14.07 -0.99 -25.51
N GLY A 123 14.15 -1.82 -26.56
CA GLY A 123 15.31 -2.67 -26.85
C GLY A 123 15.73 -3.75 -25.85
N GLY A 124 15.70 -5.02 -26.28
CA GLY A 124 16.67 -6.00 -25.80
C GLY A 124 16.18 -7.44 -25.68
N ALA A 125 16.60 -8.25 -26.64
CA ALA A 125 16.64 -9.70 -26.53
C ALA A 125 17.49 -10.15 -25.32
N ALA A 126 17.00 -11.12 -24.55
CA ALA A 126 17.87 -11.90 -23.68
C ALA A 126 18.59 -12.95 -24.54
N LEU A 127 19.77 -12.59 -25.07
CA LEU A 127 20.77 -13.58 -25.44
C LEU A 127 21.47 -14.07 -24.16
N LEU A 128 21.65 -15.39 -24.12
CA LEU A 128 22.19 -16.18 -23.02
C LEU A 128 23.46 -15.55 -22.42
N GLY A 129 23.44 -15.33 -21.10
CA GLY A 129 24.62 -15.09 -20.29
C GLY A 129 25.22 -13.69 -20.40
N GLY A 130 24.75 -12.76 -19.56
CA GLY A 130 25.49 -11.54 -19.23
C GLY A 130 24.76 -10.23 -19.50
N VAL A 131 23.74 -9.89 -18.71
CA VAL A 131 23.30 -8.50 -18.55
C VAL A 131 22.64 -8.28 -17.18
N ALA A 132 23.45 -8.17 -16.12
CA ALA A 132 22.97 -7.67 -14.83
C ALA A 132 23.06 -6.12 -14.74
N TYR A 133 23.74 -5.46 -15.67
CA TYR A 133 24.10 -4.04 -15.53
C TYR A 133 23.02 -3.06 -16.01
N LEU A 134 22.05 -3.48 -16.82
CA LEU A 134 21.04 -2.55 -17.38
C LEU A 134 19.76 -2.41 -16.53
N ALA A 135 19.60 -3.20 -15.47
CA ALA A 135 18.45 -3.07 -14.57
C ALA A 135 18.62 -1.94 -13.52
N SER A 136 19.82 -1.34 -13.38
CA SER A 136 20.12 -0.42 -12.28
C SER A 136 19.79 1.05 -12.54
N GLN A 137 19.15 1.42 -13.66
CA GLN A 137 18.85 2.83 -14.01
C GLN A 137 17.38 3.14 -14.23
N THR A 138 16.47 2.28 -13.77
CA THR A 138 15.05 2.65 -13.69
C THR A 138 14.80 3.13 -12.26
N GLY A 139 14.77 4.46 -12.08
CA GLY A 139 14.42 5.08 -10.81
C GLY A 139 12.99 4.69 -10.43
N ASP A 140 12.88 3.75 -9.48
CA ASP A 140 11.62 3.30 -8.91
C ASP A 140 11.05 4.39 -7.99
N ASP A 141 10.07 5.15 -8.50
CA ASP A 141 9.14 5.92 -7.64
C ASP A 141 8.14 4.95 -6.94
N ALA A 142 8.65 3.87 -6.34
CA ALA A 142 7.86 2.95 -5.54
C ALA A 142 7.60 3.62 -4.20
N GLU A 143 6.38 4.10 -4.03
CA GLU A 143 5.89 4.67 -2.79
C GLU A 143 5.25 3.52 -2.00
N GLU A 144 5.81 3.20 -0.84
CA GLU A 144 5.37 2.12 0.05
C GLU A 144 5.14 2.70 1.46
N THR A 145 4.08 2.26 2.11
CA THR A 145 3.77 2.66 3.49
C THR A 145 3.19 1.47 4.25
N THR A 146 3.45 1.45 5.56
CA THR A 146 3.05 0.35 6.44
C THR A 146 2.28 0.89 7.63
N GLY A 147 1.06 0.38 7.83
CA GLY A 147 0.29 0.54 9.06
C GLY A 147 0.26 -0.78 9.80
N SER A 148 0.59 -0.78 11.08
CA SER A 148 0.57 -2.00 11.91
C SER A 148 -0.29 -1.79 13.14
N ILE A 149 -0.97 -2.85 13.57
CA ILE A 149 -1.69 -2.91 14.83
C ILE A 149 -1.44 -4.24 15.54
N VAL A 150 -1.09 -4.16 16.83
CA VAL A 150 -0.98 -5.32 17.72
C VAL A 150 -2.38 -5.71 18.19
N ILE A 151 -2.68 -7.01 18.16
CA ILE A 151 -3.99 -7.56 18.48
C ILE A 151 -3.85 -8.73 19.46
N ASN A 152 -4.82 -8.85 20.34
CA ASN A 152 -5.04 -10.07 21.12
C ASN A 152 -6.33 -10.70 20.62
N ILE A 153 -6.21 -11.83 19.94
CA ILE A 153 -7.34 -12.65 19.52
C ILE A 153 -7.60 -13.64 20.65
N PRO A 154 -8.79 -13.64 21.28
CA PRO A 154 -9.14 -14.54 22.37
C PRO A 154 -9.40 -15.97 21.90
#